data_AF-A0A524GF16-F1
#
_entry.id   AF-A0A524GF16-F1
#
_cell.length_a   1.000
_cell.length_b   1.000
_cell.length_c   1.000
_cell.angle_alpha   90.00
_cell.angle_beta   90.00
_cell.angle_gamma   90.00
#
_symmetry.space_group_name_H-M   'P 1'
#
loop_
_entity.id
_entity.type
_entity.pdbx_description
1 polymer ?
#
loop_
_entity_poly.entity_id
_entity_poly.type
_entity_poly.pdbx_seq_one_letter_code
_entity_poly.pdbx_strand_id
1 'polypeptide(L)'
;MDDALLSYYERELSYVRQMGAEFARKYPKIAGRLLLEHDKSSDPHTERLLEAFAFISGRIHKKIDDDFPEITESLFSIIYPHYNNPIPSLTIVRFEPIMQNITEAGYLIDRGTKLYSRPVNGTPCQFRTCQPVSVWPVEVVSAGFKDPKVLKKGAQQAIHLQLRTNNKIPFSTLGWQHLRFFLHGQHEQAFNLYELLFNNVCHVECEPPGSQGPPRSISLGASAIGPVGFDDEEGILPFSKRSFPGYRLLFEYFSFPEKFLFFDLLGLDRLKDAKIDDTLDIWIYLNRTAKSNLAINRETFCLNAAPAVNLFSKTAEPIRVEQRKTEYQVVPDIRR
;
A
#
# COMPACT_ATOMS: atom_id res chain seq x y z
N MET A 1 -3.60 12.89 -32.39
CA MET A 1 -5.01 12.97 -32.79
C MET A 1 -5.57 11.60 -32.48
N ASP A 2 -6.65 11.51 -31.72
CA ASP A 2 -7.12 10.24 -31.15
C ASP A 2 -7.74 9.36 -32.25
N ASP A 3 -7.25 8.12 -32.42
CA ASP A 3 -7.69 7.20 -33.50
C ASP A 3 -9.19 6.91 -33.43
N ALA A 4 -9.78 7.01 -32.24
CA ALA A 4 -11.22 6.88 -32.05
C ALA A 4 -12.00 8.00 -32.77
N LEU A 5 -11.51 9.24 -32.80
CA LEU A 5 -12.27 10.35 -33.42
C LEU A 5 -12.44 10.17 -34.93
N LEU A 6 -11.49 9.52 -35.59
CA LEU A 6 -11.54 9.25 -37.02
C LEU A 6 -12.74 8.36 -37.38
N SER A 7 -13.01 7.32 -36.60
CA SER A 7 -14.13 6.41 -36.87
C SER A 7 -15.48 7.09 -36.68
N TYR A 8 -15.63 7.96 -35.67
CA TYR A 8 -16.83 8.79 -35.50
C TYR A 8 -17.00 9.76 -36.67
N TYR A 9 -15.93 10.42 -37.10
CA TYR A 9 -15.98 11.32 -38.25
C TYR A 9 -16.40 10.59 -39.54
N GLU A 10 -15.80 9.44 -39.84
CA GLU A 10 -16.14 8.64 -41.02
C GLU A 10 -17.58 8.16 -40.98
N ARG A 11 -18.05 7.69 -39.81
CA ARG A 11 -19.44 7.27 -39.60
C ARG A 11 -20.42 8.41 -39.86
N GLU A 12 -20.17 9.59 -39.29
CA GLU A 12 -21.01 10.77 -39.50
C GLU A 12 -20.96 11.26 -40.95
N LEU A 13 -19.80 11.24 -41.59
CA LEU A 13 -19.66 11.64 -42.98
C LEU A 13 -20.43 10.69 -43.91
N SER A 14 -20.34 9.38 -43.69
CA SER A 14 -21.13 8.37 -44.40
C SER A 14 -22.63 8.57 -44.18
N TYR A 15 -23.05 8.84 -42.94
CA TYR A 15 -24.45 9.09 -42.61
C TYR A 15 -25.00 10.35 -43.29
N VAL A 16 -24.25 11.45 -43.24
CA VAL A 16 -24.61 12.73 -43.88
C VAL A 16 -24.73 12.56 -45.40
N ARG A 17 -23.84 11.79 -46.02
CA ARG A 17 -23.89 11.47 -47.46
C ARG A 17 -25.11 10.64 -47.82
N GLN A 18 -25.40 9.59 -47.05
CA GLN A 18 -26.58 8.75 -47.26
C GLN A 18 -27.89 9.57 -47.13
N MET A 19 -27.98 10.40 -46.10
CA MET A 19 -29.11 11.31 -45.88
C MET A 19 -29.22 12.38 -46.99
N GLY A 20 -28.08 12.90 -47.47
CA GLY A 20 -28.01 13.82 -48.60
C GLY A 20 -28.56 13.20 -49.88
N ALA A 21 -28.21 11.93 -50.16
CA ALA A 21 -28.70 11.19 -51.30
C ALA A 21 -30.23 10.94 -51.21
N GLU A 22 -30.75 10.60 -50.04
CA GLU A 22 -32.20 10.47 -49.81
C GLU A 22 -32.93 11.81 -49.97
N PHE A 23 -32.37 12.91 -49.46
CA PHE A 23 -32.91 14.25 -49.63
C PHE A 23 -32.96 14.65 -51.10
N ALA A 24 -31.91 14.35 -51.86
CA ALA A 24 -31.85 14.65 -53.29
C ALA A 24 -32.91 13.90 -54.10
N ARG A 25 -33.19 12.63 -53.76
CA ARG A 25 -34.28 11.85 -54.37
C ARG A 25 -35.65 12.45 -54.07
N LYS A 26 -35.86 12.92 -52.84
CA LYS A 26 -37.15 13.46 -52.39
C LYS A 26 -37.42 14.89 -52.86
N TYR A 27 -36.39 15.71 -53.00
CA TYR A 27 -36.49 17.13 -53.40
C TYR A 27 -35.50 17.52 -54.52
N PRO A 28 -35.70 17.04 -55.75
CA PRO A 28 -34.73 17.22 -56.84
C PRO A 28 -34.44 18.68 -57.19
N LYS A 29 -35.48 19.53 -57.13
CA LYS A 29 -35.34 20.98 -57.43
C LYS A 29 -34.44 21.72 -56.43
N ILE A 30 -34.41 21.30 -55.17
CA ILE A 30 -33.63 21.95 -54.11
C ILE A 30 -32.21 21.38 -54.11
N ALA A 31 -32.07 20.06 -54.21
CA ALA A 31 -30.77 19.40 -54.29
C ALA A 31 -29.98 19.80 -55.53
N GLY A 32 -30.65 20.03 -56.68
CA GLY A 32 -30.01 20.55 -57.88
C GLY A 32 -29.43 21.96 -57.72
N ARG A 33 -29.97 22.79 -56.82
CA ARG A 33 -29.38 24.12 -56.49
C ARG A 33 -28.16 24.00 -55.58
N LEU A 34 -28.09 22.94 -54.79
CA LEU A 34 -27.01 22.64 -53.85
C LEU A 34 -25.94 21.73 -54.46
N LEU A 35 -26.12 21.28 -55.72
CA LEU A 35 -25.23 20.36 -56.42
C LEU A 35 -24.93 19.08 -55.60
N LEU A 36 -25.92 18.59 -54.86
CA LEU A 36 -25.83 17.39 -54.04
C LEU A 36 -25.99 16.14 -54.94
N GLU A 37 -24.88 15.44 -55.20
CA GLU A 37 -24.87 14.16 -55.89
C GLU A 37 -24.74 12.99 -54.88
N HIS A 38 -24.84 11.75 -55.37
CA HIS A 38 -24.98 10.56 -54.50
C HIS A 38 -23.79 10.33 -53.56
N ASP A 39 -22.56 10.68 -53.96
CA ASP A 39 -21.34 10.43 -53.17
C ASP A 39 -20.61 11.72 -52.73
N LYS A 40 -20.79 12.82 -53.46
CA LYS A 40 -20.03 14.06 -53.23
C LYS A 40 -20.78 15.28 -53.75
N SER A 41 -20.65 16.41 -53.06
CA SER A 41 -21.05 17.69 -53.63
C SER A 41 -20.04 18.15 -54.68
N SER A 42 -20.53 18.58 -55.84
CA SER A 42 -19.69 19.16 -56.89
C SER A 42 -19.16 20.56 -56.51
N ASP A 43 -19.79 21.23 -55.53
CA ASP A 43 -19.28 22.46 -54.92
C ASP A 43 -18.30 22.15 -53.77
N PRO A 44 -17.03 22.58 -53.85
CA PRO A 44 -16.03 22.38 -52.79
C PRO A 44 -16.38 23.08 -51.46
N HIS A 45 -17.14 24.18 -51.48
CA HIS A 45 -17.52 24.88 -50.25
C HIS A 45 -18.58 24.11 -49.48
N THR A 46 -19.60 23.60 -50.19
CA THR A 46 -20.62 22.72 -49.64
C THR A 46 -20.00 21.41 -49.11
N GLU A 47 -19.08 20.79 -49.85
CA GLU A 47 -18.41 19.56 -49.37
C GLU A 47 -17.63 19.82 -48.07
N ARG A 48 -16.85 20.90 -48.00
CA ARG A 48 -16.13 21.28 -46.77
C ARG A 48 -17.07 21.57 -45.60
N LEU A 49 -18.26 22.10 -45.88
CA LEU A 49 -19.28 22.33 -44.85
C LEU A 49 -19.82 20.99 -44.30
N LEU A 50 -20.06 20.01 -45.18
CA LEU A 50 -20.51 18.67 -44.79
C LEU A 50 -19.43 17.93 -43.99
N GLU A 51 -18.16 18.03 -44.40
CA GLU A 51 -17.01 17.51 -43.66
C GLU A 51 -16.89 18.18 -42.28
N ALA A 52 -16.98 19.51 -42.21
CA ALA A 52 -16.93 20.23 -40.94
C ALA A 52 -18.11 19.86 -40.02
N PHE A 53 -19.31 19.68 -40.58
CA PHE A 53 -20.47 19.23 -39.84
C PHE A 53 -20.28 17.80 -39.31
N ALA A 54 -19.83 16.86 -40.15
CA ALA A 54 -19.52 15.50 -39.75
C ALA A 54 -18.45 15.46 -38.64
N PHE A 55 -17.44 16.34 -38.71
CA PHE A 55 -16.42 16.44 -37.68
C PHE A 55 -16.97 16.94 -36.33
N ILE A 56 -17.81 17.98 -36.34
CA ILE A 56 -18.43 18.49 -35.12
C ILE A 56 -19.40 17.45 -34.54
N SER A 57 -20.25 16.84 -35.37
CA SER A 57 -21.19 15.80 -34.96
C SER A 57 -20.45 14.57 -34.41
N GLY A 58 -19.34 14.16 -35.05
CA GLY A 58 -18.51 13.07 -34.57
C GLY A 58 -17.91 13.35 -33.19
N ARG A 59 -17.48 14.59 -32.93
CA ARG A 59 -17.04 15.01 -31.59
C ARG A 59 -18.16 15.00 -30.56
N ILE A 60 -19.38 15.37 -30.93
CA ILE A 60 -20.55 15.35 -30.05
C ILE A 60 -20.93 13.92 -29.70
N HIS A 61 -21.07 13.03 -30.69
CA HIS A 61 -21.40 11.63 -30.44
C HIS A 61 -20.31 10.91 -29.66
N LYS A 62 -19.03 11.15 -29.98
CA LYS A 62 -17.93 10.64 -29.17
C LYS A 62 -18.08 11.08 -27.71
N LYS A 63 -18.36 12.37 -27.47
CA LYS A 63 -18.53 12.89 -26.11
C LYS A 63 -19.72 12.24 -25.39
N ILE A 64 -20.87 12.08 -26.06
CA ILE A 64 -22.04 11.42 -25.47
C ILE A 64 -21.73 9.97 -25.09
N ASP A 65 -21.00 9.25 -25.96
CA ASP A 65 -20.60 7.86 -25.68
C ASP A 65 -19.55 7.80 -24.55
N ASP A 66 -18.67 8.80 -24.45
CA ASP A 66 -17.68 8.96 -23.37
C ASP A 66 -18.31 9.39 -22.01
N ASP A 67 -19.53 9.96 -21.99
CA ASP A 67 -20.20 10.47 -20.77
C ASP A 67 -20.83 9.34 -19.91
N PHE A 68 -21.07 8.14 -20.46
CA PHE A 68 -21.69 7.02 -19.71
C PHE A 68 -20.84 6.51 -18.51
N PRO A 69 -19.50 6.42 -18.62
CA PRO A 69 -18.60 6.26 -17.49
C PRO A 69 -18.81 7.28 -16.35
N GLU A 70 -19.09 8.56 -16.63
CA GLU A 70 -19.21 9.60 -15.60
C GLU A 70 -20.36 9.33 -14.62
N ILE A 71 -21.47 8.78 -15.11
CA ILE A 71 -22.62 8.40 -14.28
C ILE A 71 -22.23 7.25 -13.35
N THR A 72 -21.52 6.26 -13.89
CA THR A 72 -21.09 5.08 -13.15
C THR A 72 -20.05 5.46 -12.08
N GLU A 73 -19.07 6.30 -12.44
CA GLU A 73 -18.07 6.84 -11.52
C GLU A 73 -18.70 7.68 -10.40
N SER A 74 -19.72 8.49 -10.72
CA SER A 74 -20.46 9.26 -9.73
C SER A 74 -21.19 8.37 -8.72
N LEU A 75 -21.79 7.27 -9.18
CA LEU A 75 -22.40 6.27 -8.30
C LEU A 75 -21.36 5.57 -7.42
N PHE A 76 -20.22 5.16 -8.00
CA PHE A 76 -19.11 4.59 -7.23
C PHE A 76 -18.55 5.56 -6.19
N SER A 77 -18.49 6.85 -6.51
CA SER A 77 -18.05 7.89 -5.57
C SER A 77 -18.96 8.01 -4.34
N ILE A 78 -20.21 7.53 -4.42
CA ILE A 78 -21.14 7.47 -3.29
C ILE A 78 -20.97 6.15 -2.51
N ILE A 79 -20.93 5.01 -3.23
CA ILE A 79 -21.00 3.67 -2.62
C ILE A 79 -19.60 3.14 -2.24
N TYR A 80 -18.64 3.23 -3.16
CA TYR A 80 -17.25 2.75 -2.99
C TYR A 80 -16.23 3.81 -3.47
N PRO A 81 -16.04 4.91 -2.71
CA PRO A 81 -15.21 6.04 -3.16
C PRO A 81 -13.74 5.67 -3.43
N HIS A 82 -13.27 4.58 -2.82
CA HIS A 82 -11.89 4.13 -2.92
C HIS A 82 -11.56 3.44 -4.24
N TYR A 83 -12.57 3.01 -5.03
CA TYR A 83 -12.33 2.35 -6.33
C TYR A 83 -11.91 3.33 -7.43
N ASN A 84 -12.28 4.60 -7.28
CA ASN A 84 -11.89 5.66 -8.21
C ASN A 84 -10.57 6.35 -7.80
N ASN A 85 -10.02 6.01 -6.64
CA ASN A 85 -8.81 6.64 -6.14
C ASN A 85 -7.56 5.92 -6.69
N PRO A 86 -6.57 6.66 -7.22
CA PRO A 86 -5.30 6.05 -7.59
C PRO A 86 -4.57 5.52 -6.36
N ILE A 87 -3.84 4.42 -6.52
CA ILE A 87 -3.00 3.84 -5.47
C ILE A 87 -1.72 4.68 -5.35
N PRO A 88 -1.46 5.32 -4.20
CA PRO A 88 -0.21 6.05 -3.99
C PRO A 88 0.97 5.08 -3.93
N SER A 89 2.19 5.60 -4.10
CA SER A 89 3.38 4.78 -3.88
C SER A 89 3.49 4.34 -2.41
N LEU A 90 3.79 3.06 -2.20
CA LEU A 90 3.91 2.40 -0.90
C LEU A 90 5.29 1.79 -0.74
N THR A 91 5.81 1.76 0.48
CA THR A 91 7.11 1.13 0.78
C THR A 91 7.21 0.76 2.26
N ILE A 92 8.17 -0.11 2.61
CA ILE A 92 8.58 -0.33 3.99
C ILE A 92 9.87 0.46 4.23
N VAL A 93 9.88 1.28 5.27
CA VAL A 93 11.08 2.01 5.71
C VAL A 93 11.63 1.37 6.97
N ARG A 94 12.96 1.28 7.06
CA ARG A 94 13.68 0.87 8.27
C ARG A 94 14.42 2.09 8.82
N PHE A 95 14.28 2.32 10.12
CA PHE A 95 15.01 3.35 10.85
C PHE A 95 16.29 2.74 11.43
N GLU A 96 17.42 3.38 11.15
CA GLU A 96 18.73 3.03 11.71
C GLU A 96 19.11 4.11 12.74
N PRO A 97 18.68 3.95 14.01
CA PRO A 97 19.00 4.93 15.05
C PRO A 97 20.47 4.83 15.44
N ILE A 98 21.02 5.96 15.86
CA ILE A 98 22.32 5.98 16.56
C ILE A 98 22.09 5.42 17.96
N MET A 99 22.43 4.14 18.14
CA MET A 99 22.08 3.37 19.34
C MET A 99 22.61 3.99 20.64
N GLN A 100 23.68 4.79 20.61
CA GLN A 100 24.20 5.47 21.79
C GLN A 100 23.22 6.48 22.40
N ASN A 101 22.29 7.01 21.60
CA ASN A 101 21.34 8.04 22.02
C ASN A 101 20.00 7.48 22.51
N ILE A 102 19.76 6.17 22.33
CA ILE A 102 18.51 5.54 22.74
C ILE A 102 18.63 5.10 24.20
N THR A 103 17.73 5.61 25.04
CA THR A 103 17.69 5.28 26.47
C THR A 103 16.85 4.02 26.72
N GLU A 104 16.87 3.53 27.96
CA GLU A 104 16.11 2.35 28.41
C GLU A 104 14.58 2.53 28.27
N ALA A 105 14.11 3.77 28.19
CA ALA A 105 12.71 4.12 27.97
C ALA A 105 12.28 3.95 26.50
N GLY A 106 13.22 3.74 25.58
CA GLY A 106 12.96 3.71 24.14
C GLY A 106 12.69 5.10 23.54
N TYR A 107 12.52 5.15 22.22
CA TYR A 107 12.15 6.36 21.50
C TYR A 107 10.98 6.07 20.57
N LEU A 108 9.89 6.83 20.69
CA LEU A 108 8.70 6.65 19.88
C LEU A 108 8.75 7.58 18.66
N ILE A 109 8.67 6.98 17.46
CA ILE A 109 8.40 7.70 16.22
C ILE A 109 6.89 7.64 15.99
N ASP A 110 6.25 8.80 15.92
CA ASP A 110 4.81 8.88 15.74
C ASP A 110 4.33 8.37 14.38
N ARG A 111 3.06 7.98 14.33
CA ARG A 111 2.36 7.77 13.06
C ARG A 111 2.27 9.10 12.32
N GLY A 112 2.48 9.07 11.00
CA GLY A 112 2.40 10.25 10.15
C GLY A 112 3.68 11.09 10.12
N THR A 113 4.78 10.64 10.73
CA THR A 113 6.09 11.27 10.59
C THR A 113 6.47 11.36 9.12
N LYS A 114 6.84 12.58 8.67
CA LYS A 114 7.21 12.87 7.29
C LYS A 114 8.60 12.33 6.98
N LEU A 115 8.75 11.75 5.79
CA LEU A 115 9.98 11.18 5.27
C LEU A 115 10.21 11.73 3.86
N TYR A 116 11.48 11.96 3.51
CA TYR A 116 11.85 12.47 2.19
C TYR A 116 12.77 11.46 1.50
N SER A 117 12.45 11.13 0.26
CA SER A 117 13.33 10.32 -0.57
C SER A 117 14.52 11.14 -1.07
N ARG A 118 15.52 10.43 -1.61
CA ARG A 118 16.49 11.08 -2.50
C ARG A 118 15.74 11.72 -3.69
N PRO A 119 16.19 12.88 -4.20
CA PRO A 119 15.52 13.53 -5.32
C PRO A 119 15.50 12.66 -6.57
N VAL A 120 14.32 12.49 -7.16
CA VAL A 120 14.13 11.86 -8.47
C VAL A 120 13.79 12.99 -9.44
N ASN A 121 14.59 13.16 -10.50
CA ASN A 121 14.47 14.30 -11.43
C ASN A 121 14.44 15.66 -10.71
N GLY A 122 15.27 15.83 -9.68
CA GLY A 122 15.37 17.06 -8.90
C GLY A 122 14.25 17.27 -7.86
N THR A 123 13.27 16.38 -7.76
CA THR A 123 12.17 16.49 -6.77
C THR A 123 12.24 15.34 -5.76
N PRO A 124 12.36 15.61 -4.44
CA PRO A 124 12.23 14.58 -3.43
C PRO A 124 10.76 14.15 -3.29
N CYS A 125 10.51 12.84 -3.25
CA CYS A 125 9.20 12.29 -2.94
C CYS A 125 8.98 12.36 -1.43
N GLN A 126 7.78 12.75 -1.03
CA GLN A 126 7.42 12.87 0.38
C GLN A 126 6.55 11.69 0.79
N PHE A 127 6.99 10.96 1.80
CA PHE A 127 6.24 9.86 2.41
C PHE A 127 5.85 10.22 3.84
N ARG A 128 4.93 9.45 4.42
CA ARG A 128 4.64 9.46 5.86
C ARG A 128 4.55 8.05 6.41
N THR A 129 4.95 7.85 7.67
CA THR A 129 4.78 6.57 8.37
C THR A 129 3.29 6.27 8.59
N CYS A 130 2.90 5.00 8.43
CA CYS A 130 1.50 4.56 8.58
C CYS A 130 1.19 4.02 9.98
N GLN A 131 2.21 3.70 10.76
CA GLN A 131 2.11 3.19 12.13
C GLN A 131 3.21 3.82 13.00
N PRO A 132 3.01 3.90 14.34
CA PRO A 132 4.08 4.31 15.24
C PRO A 132 5.20 3.26 15.28
N VAL A 133 6.44 3.70 15.53
CA VAL A 133 7.61 2.82 15.67
C VAL A 133 8.27 3.09 17.02
N SER A 134 8.21 2.10 17.90
CA SER A 134 8.96 2.09 19.16
C SER A 134 10.37 1.60 18.91
N VAL A 135 11.33 2.51 18.97
CA VAL A 135 12.75 2.24 18.80
C VAL A 135 13.37 1.87 20.14
N TRP A 136 13.84 0.63 20.24
CA TRP A 136 14.55 0.11 21.41
C TRP A 136 16.05 0.02 21.13
N PRO A 137 16.93 0.10 22.15
CA PRO A 137 18.38 -0.03 22.00
C PRO A 137 18.77 -1.51 21.81
N VAL A 138 18.10 -2.21 20.90
CA VAL A 138 18.18 -3.66 20.69
C VAL A 138 18.43 -3.94 19.21
N GLU A 139 19.34 -4.86 18.95
CA GLU A 139 19.66 -5.34 17.61
C GLU A 139 19.53 -6.86 17.52
N VAL A 140 19.19 -7.36 16.32
CA VAL A 140 19.21 -8.79 16.01
C VAL A 140 20.64 -9.18 15.61
N VAL A 141 21.28 -10.01 16.44
CA VAL A 141 22.64 -10.49 16.22
C VAL A 141 22.65 -11.68 15.28
N SER A 142 21.75 -12.64 15.52
CA SER A 142 21.61 -13.83 14.69
C SER A 142 20.17 -14.31 14.66
N ALA A 143 19.80 -14.93 13.54
CA ALA A 143 18.56 -15.69 13.41
C ALA A 143 18.84 -16.94 12.59
N GLY A 144 18.23 -18.06 12.95
CA GLY A 144 18.47 -19.34 12.29
C GLY A 144 17.50 -20.42 12.74
N PHE A 145 17.28 -21.42 11.90
CA PHE A 145 16.62 -22.65 12.32
C PHE A 145 17.61 -23.51 13.10
N LYS A 146 17.13 -24.09 14.21
CA LYS A 146 17.88 -25.01 15.05
C LYS A 146 16.98 -26.17 15.47
N ASP A 147 17.60 -27.26 15.89
CA ASP A 147 16.87 -28.33 16.57
C ASP A 147 16.28 -27.82 17.90
N PRO A 148 15.11 -28.31 18.32
CA PRO A 148 14.52 -27.94 19.60
C PRO A 148 15.49 -28.24 20.75
N LYS A 149 15.89 -27.20 21.47
CA LYS A 149 16.80 -27.33 22.63
C LYS A 149 16.19 -28.17 23.75
N VAL A 150 14.89 -28.04 23.96
CA VAL A 150 14.11 -28.79 24.94
C VAL A 150 13.01 -29.54 24.21
N LEU A 151 12.77 -30.79 24.63
CA LEU A 151 11.63 -31.59 24.18
C LEU A 151 10.32 -30.96 24.69
N LYS A 152 9.77 -30.03 23.91
CA LYS A 152 8.42 -29.50 24.09
C LYS A 152 7.45 -30.35 23.30
N LYS A 153 6.25 -30.56 23.85
CA LYS A 153 5.23 -31.39 23.21
C LYS A 153 4.91 -30.86 21.81
N GLY A 154 5.15 -31.68 20.80
CA GLY A 154 4.89 -31.35 19.41
C GLY A 154 5.97 -30.54 18.71
N ALA A 155 7.03 -30.09 19.39
CA ALA A 155 8.10 -29.30 18.76
C ALA A 155 8.98 -30.20 17.87
N GLN A 156 9.07 -29.86 16.59
CA GLN A 156 9.90 -30.55 15.59
C GLN A 156 11.13 -29.72 15.20
N GLN A 157 11.01 -28.39 15.22
CA GLN A 157 12.09 -27.45 14.90
C GLN A 157 11.92 -26.19 15.75
N ALA A 158 12.96 -25.36 15.88
CA ALA A 158 12.86 -24.06 16.49
C ALA A 158 13.52 -22.97 15.64
N ILE A 159 12.94 -21.77 15.67
CA ILE A 159 13.61 -20.55 15.24
C ILE A 159 14.34 -19.98 16.45
N HIS A 160 15.64 -19.78 16.31
CA HIS A 160 16.49 -19.16 17.32
C HIS A 160 16.83 -17.74 16.88
N LEU A 161 16.38 -16.75 17.66
CA LEU A 161 16.73 -15.34 17.48
C LEU A 161 17.60 -14.91 18.65
N GLN A 162 18.77 -14.34 18.38
CA GLN A 162 19.60 -13.72 19.40
C GLN A 162 19.52 -12.21 19.29
N LEU A 163 19.07 -11.59 20.37
CA LEU A 163 19.03 -10.14 20.53
C LEU A 163 20.16 -9.68 21.43
N ARG A 164 20.67 -8.49 21.17
CA ARG A 164 21.65 -7.82 22.02
C ARG A 164 21.25 -6.38 22.24
N THR A 165 21.41 -5.89 23.47
CA THR A 165 21.27 -4.48 23.79
C THR A 165 22.57 -3.73 23.52
N ASN A 166 22.45 -2.48 23.11
CA ASN A 166 23.58 -1.57 23.04
C ASN A 166 23.86 -0.99 24.45
N ASN A 167 25.10 -0.53 24.67
CA ASN A 167 25.55 0.07 25.93
C ASN A 167 25.49 -0.83 27.17
N LYS A 168 25.38 -2.16 27.01
CA LYS A 168 25.25 -3.13 28.12
C LYS A 168 24.06 -2.87 29.04
N ILE A 169 23.01 -2.28 28.50
CA ILE A 169 21.75 -2.07 29.21
C ILE A 169 21.12 -3.45 29.46
N PRO A 170 20.79 -3.84 30.70
CA PRO A 170 20.13 -5.12 30.96
C PRO A 170 18.73 -5.16 30.31
N PHE A 171 18.36 -6.28 29.70
CA PHE A 171 17.01 -6.46 29.13
C PHE A 171 15.89 -6.29 30.17
N SER A 172 16.20 -6.50 31.45
CA SER A 172 15.28 -6.31 32.58
C SER A 172 14.91 -4.86 32.85
N THR A 173 15.73 -3.88 32.43
CA THR A 173 15.44 -2.45 32.65
C THR A 173 14.59 -1.84 31.52
N LEU A 174 14.48 -2.54 30.38
CA LEU A 174 13.69 -2.07 29.26
C LEU A 174 12.20 -2.00 29.62
N GLY A 175 11.59 -0.83 29.42
CA GLY A 175 10.18 -0.56 29.68
C GLY A 175 9.21 -1.19 28.67
N TRP A 176 9.68 -2.06 27.79
CA TRP A 176 8.91 -2.60 26.67
C TRP A 176 7.87 -3.64 27.07
N GLN A 177 6.76 -3.70 26.32
CA GLN A 177 5.71 -4.71 26.47
C GLN A 177 5.69 -5.69 25.30
N HIS A 178 6.04 -5.18 24.12
CA HIS A 178 6.13 -5.92 22.89
C HIS A 178 7.32 -5.44 22.06
N LEU A 179 7.81 -6.31 21.20
CA LEU A 179 8.83 -5.99 20.20
C LEU A 179 8.29 -6.33 18.82
N ARG A 180 8.19 -5.31 17.96
CA ARG A 180 7.68 -5.44 16.60
C ARG A 180 8.79 -5.83 15.64
N PHE A 181 8.56 -6.90 14.88
CA PHE A 181 9.44 -7.36 13.82
C PHE A 181 8.74 -7.22 12.47
N PHE A 182 9.52 -6.86 11.44
CA PHE A 182 9.14 -6.99 10.05
C PHE A 182 9.90 -8.17 9.43
N LEU A 183 9.18 -9.06 8.75
CA LEU A 183 9.77 -10.16 8.00
C LEU A 183 10.29 -9.64 6.66
N HIS A 184 11.59 -9.38 6.59
CA HIS A 184 12.27 -8.93 5.39
C HIS A 184 12.82 -10.11 4.59
N GLY A 185 12.66 -10.09 3.27
CA GLY A 185 13.20 -11.12 2.39
C GLY A 185 12.44 -11.16 1.07
N GLN A 186 12.77 -12.17 0.26
CA GLN A 186 11.98 -12.46 -0.95
C GLN A 186 10.58 -12.94 -0.54
N HIS A 187 9.56 -12.58 -1.33
CA HIS A 187 8.16 -12.90 -1.03
C HIS A 187 7.91 -14.37 -0.69
N GLU A 188 8.50 -15.30 -1.46
CA GLU A 188 8.36 -16.73 -1.20
C GLU A 188 8.84 -17.10 0.22
N GLN A 189 10.00 -16.60 0.64
CA GLN A 189 10.55 -16.90 1.96
C GLN A 189 9.75 -16.24 3.07
N ALA A 190 9.44 -14.95 2.92
CA ALA A 190 8.73 -14.19 3.95
C ALA A 190 7.30 -14.72 4.17
N PHE A 191 6.58 -15.09 3.11
CA PHE A 191 5.22 -15.65 3.21
C PHE A 191 5.20 -17.04 3.86
N ASN A 192 6.14 -17.93 3.48
CA ASN A 192 6.26 -19.23 4.14
C ASN A 192 6.65 -19.10 5.62
N LEU A 193 7.53 -18.15 5.95
CA LEU A 193 7.90 -17.88 7.34
C LEU A 193 6.72 -17.31 8.14
N TYR A 194 5.96 -16.39 7.54
CA TYR A 194 4.73 -15.85 8.13
C TYR A 194 3.73 -16.97 8.44
N GLU A 195 3.48 -17.86 7.48
CA GLU A 195 2.62 -19.05 7.69
C GLU A 195 3.10 -19.90 8.87
N LEU A 196 4.41 -20.18 8.95
CA LEU A 196 4.98 -20.97 10.06
C LEU A 196 4.78 -20.29 11.42
N LEU A 197 4.99 -18.97 11.49
CA LEU A 197 4.87 -18.21 12.74
C LEU A 197 3.43 -18.20 13.28
N PHE A 198 2.43 -18.15 12.41
CA PHE A 198 1.03 -18.05 12.84
C PHE A 198 0.29 -19.38 12.92
N ASN A 199 0.68 -20.39 12.13
CA ASN A 199 -0.03 -21.68 12.10
C ASN A 199 0.72 -22.81 12.84
N ASN A 200 2.04 -22.69 13.02
CA ASN A 200 2.88 -23.80 13.47
C ASN A 200 3.61 -23.54 14.79
N VAL A 201 3.51 -22.36 15.38
CA VAL A 201 4.14 -22.06 16.67
C VAL A 201 3.42 -22.76 17.82
N CYS A 202 4.18 -23.54 18.58
CA CYS A 202 3.69 -24.27 19.75
C CYS A 202 4.07 -23.61 21.06
N HIS A 203 5.23 -22.96 21.09
CA HIS A 203 5.76 -22.38 22.30
C HIS A 203 6.79 -21.30 21.98
N VAL A 204 6.86 -20.28 22.83
CA VAL A 204 7.91 -19.27 22.77
C VAL A 204 8.57 -19.15 24.14
N GLU A 205 9.90 -19.15 24.16
CA GLU A 205 10.71 -19.00 25.36
C GLU A 205 11.80 -17.96 25.15
N CYS A 206 12.16 -17.29 26.24
CA CYS A 206 13.22 -16.31 26.32
C CYS A 206 14.23 -16.76 27.38
N GLU A 207 15.52 -16.74 27.08
CA GLU A 207 16.57 -17.13 28.01
C GLU A 207 17.84 -16.29 27.85
N PRO A 208 18.64 -16.12 28.91
CA PRO A 208 19.99 -15.58 28.75
C PRO A 208 20.89 -16.58 28.01
N PRO A 209 21.89 -16.10 27.24
CA PRO A 209 22.75 -16.97 26.45
C PRO A 209 23.50 -17.97 27.32
N GLY A 210 23.62 -19.21 26.83
CA GLY A 210 24.39 -20.27 27.48
C GLY A 210 23.71 -20.96 28.67
N SER A 211 22.45 -20.62 28.99
CA SER A 211 21.70 -21.30 30.06
C SER A 211 21.29 -22.72 29.64
N GLN A 212 21.94 -23.78 30.13
CA GLN A 212 21.53 -25.18 29.90
C GLN A 212 20.73 -25.67 31.11
N GLY A 213 19.39 -25.67 31.04
CA GLY A 213 18.47 -26.17 32.10
C GLY A 213 17.72 -25.09 32.88
N PRO A 214 16.62 -25.42 33.61
CA PRO A 214 15.84 -24.44 34.38
C PRO A 214 16.62 -24.06 35.67
N PRO A 215 16.80 -22.76 35.98
CA PRO A 215 15.68 -21.86 36.29
C PRO A 215 15.79 -20.42 35.71
N ARG A 216 16.24 -20.23 34.46
CA ARG A 216 16.30 -18.89 33.83
C ARG A 216 15.56 -18.72 32.50
N SER A 217 14.85 -19.75 32.02
CA SER A 217 13.98 -19.60 30.84
C SER A 217 12.61 -19.04 31.24
N ILE A 218 12.21 -17.96 30.58
CA ILE A 218 10.88 -17.36 30.71
C ILE A 218 10.02 -17.89 29.59
N SER A 219 8.91 -18.53 29.97
CA SER A 219 7.92 -19.02 29.02
C SER A 219 6.90 -17.93 28.70
N LEU A 220 6.76 -17.62 27.41
CA LEU A 220 5.76 -16.67 26.90
C LEU A 220 4.52 -17.38 26.34
N GLY A 221 4.69 -18.61 25.83
CA GLY A 221 3.61 -19.39 25.22
C GLY A 221 3.42 -19.11 23.73
N ALA A 222 2.53 -19.85 23.06
CA ALA A 222 2.30 -19.70 21.61
C ALA A 222 1.60 -18.38 21.25
N SER A 223 0.71 -17.89 22.12
CA SER A 223 -0.02 -16.62 21.93
C SER A 223 0.85 -15.38 22.08
N ALA A 224 2.16 -15.55 22.30
CA ALA A 224 3.11 -14.46 22.36
C ALA A 224 3.39 -13.82 20.99
N ILE A 225 2.98 -14.44 19.88
CA ILE A 225 3.17 -13.91 18.53
C ILE A 225 1.82 -13.37 18.04
N GLY A 226 1.72 -12.06 17.87
CA GLY A 226 0.53 -11.37 17.38
C GLY A 226 0.73 -10.84 15.95
N PRO A 227 -0.24 -11.01 15.03
CA PRO A 227 -0.14 -10.43 13.69
C PRO A 227 -0.39 -8.91 13.75
N VAL A 228 0.22 -8.19 12.82
CA VAL A 228 0.13 -6.73 12.70
C VAL A 228 -0.30 -6.37 11.28
N GLY A 229 -1.12 -5.33 11.15
CA GLY A 229 -1.60 -4.78 9.88
C GLY A 229 -3.11 -4.93 9.66
N PHE A 230 -3.85 -5.54 10.59
CA PHE A 230 -5.27 -5.87 10.45
C PHE A 230 -6.20 -4.89 11.16
N ASP A 231 -5.71 -4.18 12.17
CA ASP A 231 -6.53 -3.26 12.95
C ASP A 231 -6.88 -1.99 12.16
N ASP A 232 -7.95 -1.30 12.58
CA ASP A 232 -8.42 -0.07 11.94
C ASP A 232 -7.35 1.03 11.93
N GLU A 233 -6.60 1.16 13.03
CA GLU A 233 -5.53 2.15 13.17
C GLU A 233 -4.27 1.82 12.36
N GLU A 234 -4.15 0.58 11.89
CA GLU A 234 -2.99 0.11 11.12
C GLU A 234 -3.20 0.27 9.61
N GLY A 235 -4.29 0.90 9.18
CA GLY A 235 -4.55 1.24 7.78
C GLY A 235 -3.50 2.16 7.16
N ILE A 236 -3.08 1.84 5.95
CA ILE A 236 -2.20 2.70 5.15
C ILE A 236 -3.04 3.67 4.30
N LEU A 237 -4.05 3.14 3.63
CA LEU A 237 -4.83 3.91 2.67
C LEU A 237 -6.00 4.63 3.37
N PRO A 238 -6.27 5.90 3.01
CA PRO A 238 -7.43 6.59 3.53
C PRO A 238 -8.69 5.89 3.04
N PHE A 239 -9.52 5.45 3.98
CA PHE A 239 -10.73 4.70 3.68
C PHE A 239 -11.96 5.44 4.21
N SER A 240 -13.01 5.50 3.41
CA SER A 240 -14.27 6.14 3.82
C SER A 240 -14.97 5.28 4.85
N LYS A 241 -15.44 5.89 5.95
CA LYS A 241 -16.30 5.22 6.94
C LYS A 241 -17.64 4.72 6.37
N ARG A 242 -18.00 5.12 5.14
CA ARG A 242 -19.19 4.65 4.43
C ARG A 242 -19.01 3.27 3.81
N SER A 243 -17.77 2.81 3.65
CA SER A 243 -17.45 1.53 3.04
C SER A 243 -17.09 0.50 4.12
N PHE A 244 -17.32 -0.78 3.84
CA PHE A 244 -17.04 -1.86 4.78
C PHE A 244 -15.51 -2.03 5.00
N PRO A 245 -15.01 -2.08 6.25
CA PRO A 245 -13.57 -2.18 6.53
C PRO A 245 -12.88 -3.39 5.91
N GLY A 246 -13.60 -4.51 5.72
CA GLY A 246 -13.03 -5.70 5.08
C GLY A 246 -12.57 -5.47 3.64
N TYR A 247 -13.20 -4.54 2.90
CA TYR A 247 -12.74 -4.18 1.56
C TYR A 247 -11.40 -3.46 1.59
N ARG A 248 -11.12 -2.66 2.64
CA ARG A 248 -9.79 -2.05 2.84
C ARG A 248 -8.72 -3.13 2.98
N LEU A 249 -8.98 -4.15 3.80
CA LEU A 249 -8.02 -5.25 4.02
C LEU A 249 -7.74 -6.02 2.73
N LEU A 250 -8.79 -6.36 1.96
CA LEU A 250 -8.63 -7.00 0.65
C LEU A 250 -7.82 -6.13 -0.31
N PHE A 251 -8.15 -4.83 -0.38
CA PHE A 251 -7.47 -3.90 -1.26
C PHE A 251 -5.98 -3.74 -0.91
N GLU A 252 -5.66 -3.58 0.37
CA GLU A 252 -4.29 -3.51 0.86
C GLU A 252 -3.54 -4.83 0.65
N TYR A 253 -4.20 -5.98 0.79
CA TYR A 253 -3.61 -7.30 0.55
C TYR A 253 -3.17 -7.47 -0.91
N PHE A 254 -4.00 -7.08 -1.87
CA PHE A 254 -3.66 -7.18 -3.29
C PHE A 254 -2.71 -6.07 -3.76
N SER A 255 -2.73 -4.90 -3.12
CA SER A 255 -1.91 -3.76 -3.54
C SER A 255 -0.52 -3.74 -2.91
N PHE A 256 -0.40 -4.16 -1.64
CA PHE A 256 0.84 -4.09 -0.87
C PHE A 256 0.86 -5.13 0.27
N PRO A 257 1.00 -6.42 -0.06
CA PRO A 257 0.94 -7.51 0.92
C PRO A 257 2.03 -7.43 2.00
N GLU A 258 3.16 -6.76 1.72
CA GLU A 258 4.27 -6.57 2.65
C GLU A 258 3.84 -5.86 3.94
N LYS A 259 2.76 -5.07 3.91
CA LYS A 259 2.14 -4.48 5.09
C LYS A 259 1.83 -5.53 6.17
N PHE A 260 1.40 -6.72 5.77
CA PHE A 260 0.93 -7.75 6.70
C PHE A 260 2.07 -8.60 7.27
N LEU A 261 3.31 -8.39 6.82
CA LEU A 261 4.48 -9.17 7.24
C LEU A 261 5.11 -8.68 8.54
N PHE A 262 4.33 -7.99 9.36
CA PHE A 262 4.73 -7.57 10.69
C PHE A 262 4.13 -8.52 11.73
N PHE A 263 4.88 -8.73 12.82
CA PHE A 263 4.38 -9.40 13.99
C PHE A 263 4.95 -8.76 15.26
N ASP A 264 4.16 -8.80 16.33
CA ASP A 264 4.58 -8.39 17.66
C ASP A 264 4.90 -9.62 18.50
N LEU A 265 6.09 -9.61 19.12
CA LEU A 265 6.42 -10.52 20.21
C LEU A 265 5.95 -9.89 21.53
N LEU A 266 4.89 -10.44 22.10
CA LEU A 266 4.21 -10.00 23.32
C LEU A 266 4.78 -10.68 24.57
N GLY A 267 4.48 -10.11 25.75
CA GLY A 267 4.83 -10.71 27.04
C GLY A 267 6.27 -10.46 27.48
N LEU A 268 6.95 -9.50 26.85
CA LEU A 268 8.33 -9.12 27.18
C LEU A 268 8.44 -8.40 28.54
N ASP A 269 7.32 -7.94 29.09
CA ASP A 269 7.22 -7.39 30.45
C ASP A 269 7.65 -8.42 31.51
N ARG A 270 7.46 -9.72 31.25
CA ARG A 270 7.91 -10.82 32.13
C ARG A 270 9.43 -10.90 32.25
N LEU A 271 10.17 -10.28 31.33
CA LEU A 271 11.64 -10.22 31.38
C LEU A 271 12.16 -9.30 32.49
N LYS A 272 11.33 -8.38 33.02
CA LYS A 272 11.74 -7.47 34.11
C LYS A 272 12.16 -8.22 35.37
N ASP A 273 11.47 -9.32 35.66
CA ASP A 273 11.76 -10.15 36.83
C ASP A 273 12.96 -11.09 36.62
N ALA A 274 13.34 -11.33 35.36
CA ALA A 274 14.53 -12.11 35.06
C ALA A 274 15.75 -11.21 34.96
N LYS A 275 16.79 -11.55 35.72
CA LYS A 275 18.11 -10.91 35.63
C LYS A 275 18.82 -11.32 34.34
N ILE A 276 18.36 -10.77 33.22
CA ILE A 276 18.96 -10.91 31.91
C ILE A 276 19.83 -9.69 31.67
N ASP A 277 21.09 -9.95 31.33
CA ASP A 277 22.11 -8.93 31.03
C ASP A 277 21.86 -8.33 29.64
N ASP A 278 22.89 -8.23 28.81
CA ASP A 278 22.86 -7.51 27.53
C ASP A 278 22.48 -8.38 26.32
N THR A 279 22.28 -9.68 26.51
CA THR A 279 22.02 -10.64 25.43
C THR A 279 20.83 -11.53 25.80
N LEU A 280 19.95 -11.76 24.84
CA LEU A 280 18.71 -12.51 25.00
C LEU A 280 18.53 -13.48 23.83
N ASP A 281 18.42 -14.77 24.11
CA ASP A 281 18.04 -15.77 23.13
C ASP A 281 16.52 -16.00 23.22
N ILE A 282 15.85 -15.89 22.07
CA ILE A 282 14.42 -16.16 21.89
C ILE A 282 14.29 -17.43 21.05
N TRP A 283 13.59 -18.41 21.60
CA TRP A 283 13.28 -19.68 20.96
C TRP A 283 11.81 -19.74 20.62
N ILE A 284 11.50 -19.83 19.33
CA ILE A 284 10.15 -20.02 18.82
C ILE A 284 10.05 -21.46 18.32
N TYR A 285 9.38 -22.32 19.08
CA TYR A 285 9.24 -23.74 18.77
C TYR A 285 8.08 -23.98 17.80
N LEU A 286 8.36 -24.74 16.75
CA LEU A 286 7.44 -25.06 15.65
C LEU A 286 7.02 -26.54 15.70
N ASN A 287 5.75 -26.84 15.42
CA ASN A 287 5.26 -28.22 15.22
C ASN A 287 5.53 -28.80 13.84
N ARG A 288 6.16 -28.02 12.96
CA ARG A 288 6.44 -28.39 11.59
C ARG A 288 7.84 -27.93 11.25
N THR A 289 8.57 -28.76 10.53
CA THR A 289 9.85 -28.37 9.93
C THR A 289 9.61 -27.39 8.78
N ALA A 290 10.46 -26.37 8.71
CA ALA A 290 10.53 -25.47 7.57
C ALA A 290 10.85 -26.23 6.28
N LYS A 291 10.38 -25.71 5.16
CA LYS A 291 10.76 -26.21 3.83
C LYS A 291 12.28 -26.07 3.66
N SER A 292 12.92 -26.99 2.95
CA SER A 292 14.37 -27.03 2.80
C SER A 292 14.97 -25.80 2.10
N ASN A 293 14.19 -25.09 1.29
CA ASN A 293 14.58 -23.85 0.61
C ASN A 293 14.35 -22.58 1.47
N LEU A 294 13.72 -22.69 2.63
CA LEU A 294 13.49 -21.57 3.52
C LEU A 294 14.75 -21.33 4.37
N ALA A 295 15.53 -20.32 4.00
CA ALA A 295 16.64 -19.83 4.79
C ALA A 295 16.22 -18.57 5.56
N ILE A 296 16.66 -18.45 6.81
CA ILE A 296 16.50 -17.24 7.62
C ILE A 296 17.87 -16.81 8.14
N ASN A 297 18.05 -15.50 8.24
CA ASN A 297 19.26 -14.86 8.77
C ASN A 297 18.87 -13.64 9.60
N ARG A 298 19.86 -12.94 10.17
CA ARG A 298 19.60 -11.76 11.01
C ARG A 298 18.84 -10.66 10.25
N GLU A 299 19.05 -10.53 8.94
CA GLU A 299 18.37 -9.55 8.10
C GLU A 299 16.89 -9.89 7.89
N THR A 300 16.50 -11.17 8.02
CA THR A 300 15.11 -11.62 7.91
C THR A 300 14.19 -10.98 8.94
N PHE A 301 14.70 -10.73 10.15
CA PHE A 301 13.93 -10.17 11.26
C PHE A 301 14.34 -8.71 11.47
N CYS A 302 13.69 -7.80 10.75
CA CYS A 302 14.00 -6.37 10.83
C CYS A 302 13.25 -5.71 11.99
N LEU A 303 14.01 -5.02 12.85
CA LEU A 303 13.49 -4.11 13.85
C LEU A 303 13.34 -2.70 13.28
N ASN A 304 12.60 -1.84 13.99
CA ASN A 304 12.46 -0.41 13.69
C ASN A 304 11.96 -0.15 12.26
N ALA A 305 10.97 -0.92 11.80
CA ALA A 305 10.40 -0.77 10.47
C ALA A 305 8.94 -0.31 10.51
N ALA A 306 8.51 0.42 9.47
CA ALA A 306 7.11 0.77 9.27
C ALA A 306 6.74 0.87 7.80
N PRO A 307 5.49 0.56 7.44
CA PRO A 307 4.94 0.97 6.16
C PRO A 307 4.91 2.49 6.04
N ALA A 308 5.25 2.99 4.86
CA ALA A 308 5.21 4.39 4.51
C ALA A 308 4.45 4.60 3.19
N VAL A 309 3.71 5.70 3.12
CA VAL A 309 2.86 6.04 1.98
C VAL A 309 3.18 7.43 1.45
N ASN A 310 3.23 7.58 0.13
CA ASN A 310 3.37 8.88 -0.55
C ASN A 310 2.04 9.66 -0.51
N LEU A 311 1.66 10.08 0.69
CA LEU A 311 0.48 10.91 0.95
C LEU A 311 0.85 11.97 1.99
N PHE A 312 0.53 13.22 1.69
CA PHE A 312 0.86 14.34 2.55
C PHE A 312 -0.15 15.48 2.39
N SER A 313 -0.32 16.25 3.46
CA SER A 313 -1.13 17.46 3.43
C SER A 313 -0.41 18.55 2.66
N LYS A 314 -1.15 19.24 1.79
CA LYS A 314 -0.69 20.39 1.03
C LYS A 314 -1.67 21.54 1.21
N THR A 315 -1.15 22.74 1.43
CA THR A 315 -1.96 23.96 1.59
C THR A 315 -2.41 24.43 0.23
N ALA A 316 -3.72 24.55 0.00
CA ALA A 316 -4.26 25.08 -1.24
C ALA A 316 -4.39 26.61 -1.21
N GLU A 317 -4.44 27.23 -2.39
CA GLU A 317 -4.74 28.66 -2.52
C GLU A 317 -6.15 28.98 -1.99
N PRO A 318 -6.33 30.11 -1.30
CA PRO A 318 -7.63 30.49 -0.78
C PRO A 318 -8.60 30.81 -1.92
N ILE A 319 -9.77 30.19 -1.89
CA ILE A 319 -10.82 30.41 -2.89
C ILE A 319 -11.94 31.22 -2.26
N ARG A 320 -12.33 32.31 -2.91
CA ARG A 320 -13.54 33.05 -2.55
C ARG A 320 -14.77 32.33 -3.11
N VAL A 321 -15.57 31.76 -2.22
CA VAL A 321 -16.82 31.09 -2.58
C VAL A 321 -17.94 32.13 -2.69
N GLU A 322 -18.29 32.51 -3.91
CA GLU A 322 -19.36 33.49 -4.21
C GLU A 322 -20.74 32.85 -4.44
N GLN A 323 -20.82 31.51 -4.42
CA GLN A 323 -22.02 30.71 -4.72
C GLN A 323 -22.66 30.97 -6.10
N ARG A 324 -21.92 31.60 -7.02
CA ARG A 324 -22.35 31.88 -8.40
C ARG A 324 -21.91 30.81 -9.41
N LYS A 325 -21.05 29.90 -8.98
CA LYS A 325 -20.55 28.77 -9.77
C LYS A 325 -20.95 27.48 -9.08
N THR A 326 -21.27 26.47 -9.87
CA THR A 326 -21.56 25.11 -9.38
C THR A 326 -20.30 24.45 -8.84
N GLU A 327 -19.13 24.81 -9.37
CA GLU A 327 -17.85 24.20 -9.02
C GLU A 327 -16.74 25.26 -8.89
N TYR A 328 -15.76 24.95 -8.03
CA TYR A 328 -14.60 25.79 -7.78
C TYR A 328 -13.33 24.94 -7.88
N GLN A 329 -12.43 25.32 -8.78
CA GLN A 329 -11.16 24.60 -8.96
C GLN A 329 -10.25 24.82 -7.74
N VAL A 330 -9.78 23.72 -7.14
CA VAL A 330 -8.82 23.74 -6.04
C VAL A 330 -7.42 23.58 -6.59
N VAL A 331 -6.58 24.61 -6.44
CA VAL A 331 -5.19 24.59 -6.87
C VAL A 331 -4.29 24.45 -5.64
N PRO A 332 -3.51 23.36 -5.52
CA PRO A 332 -2.75 23.08 -4.31
C PRO A 332 -1.45 23.90 -4.18
N ASP A 333 -0.93 24.52 -5.25
CA ASP A 333 0.17 25.51 -5.23
C ASP A 333 0.40 26.02 -6.66
N ILE A 334 0.37 27.34 -6.90
CA ILE A 334 0.56 27.94 -8.24
C ILE A 334 2.06 28.10 -8.58
N ARG A 335 2.96 28.03 -7.61
CA ARG A 335 4.38 28.40 -7.79
C ARG A 335 5.29 27.26 -8.24
N ARG A 336 4.74 26.19 -8.81
CA ARG A 336 5.50 25.05 -9.31
C ARG A 336 5.25 24.77 -10.78
#